data_AF-A0AAW0CEW9-F1
#
_entry.id   AF-A0AAW0CEW9-F1
#
_cell.length_a   1.000
_cell.length_b   1.000
_cell.length_c   1.000
_cell.angle_alpha   90.00
_cell.angle_beta   90.00
_cell.angle_gamma   90.00
#
_symmetry.space_group_name_H-M   'P 1'
#
loop_
_entity.id
_entity.type
_entity.pdbx_description
1 polymer ?
#
loop_
_entity_poly.entity_id
_entity_poly.type
_entity_poly.pdbx_seq_one_letter_code
_entity_poly.pdbx_strand_id
1 'polypeptide(L)'
;MVCQSRHTAIQNYLKHLKATQSRYLSKTDGSEEKGEKYASYTPVFNGKIHPAQRESHISDQQAGTMEIASTKALNGHSWHITDKPDETTSEEKVFTIQGIVYRCDLPPVTTAYGKSISPKHVQQRVVLTGLNTATFTAAVDGLAQIVKALRANIRDYQPFETSTTTEGYQTIDIANRYFTSKRFAKEQDHIRIPTHIDPKGILNDMRGDTFVHTIDNTVEYYRMITTSNSRSFKNISPSLIKDGDIVEIQLTVSLIEFNVGKGRNTNLHHITKLTLRSITLLDETYSLSGRSSTYDQRDSRPTLKRRIGYAEEEEQDARQRMKKMNIDEQPV
;
A
#
# COMPACT_ATOMS: atom_id res chain seq x y z
N MET A 1 3.53 -19.97 -22.38
CA MET A 1 4.08 -20.50 -21.12
C MET A 1 3.80 -19.65 -19.87
N VAL A 2 3.59 -18.33 -19.96
CA VAL A 2 3.26 -17.45 -18.81
C VAL A 2 1.93 -17.79 -18.10
N CYS A 3 0.95 -18.37 -18.80
CA CYS A 3 -0.34 -18.78 -18.20
C CYS A 3 -0.26 -20.00 -17.27
N GLN A 4 0.63 -20.96 -17.53
CA GLN A 4 0.70 -22.19 -16.71
C GLN A 4 1.32 -21.92 -15.34
N SER A 5 2.36 -21.08 -15.29
CA SER A 5 2.99 -20.67 -14.02
C SER A 5 2.03 -19.89 -13.12
N ARG A 6 1.15 -19.05 -13.69
CA ARG A 6 0.10 -18.31 -12.97
C ARG A 6 -1.02 -19.23 -12.46
N HIS A 7 -1.42 -20.24 -13.22
CA HIS A 7 -2.41 -21.22 -12.78
C HIS A 7 -1.88 -22.06 -11.60
N THR A 8 -0.61 -22.46 -11.63
CA THR A 8 0.04 -23.19 -10.53
C THR A 8 0.16 -22.34 -9.26
N ALA A 9 0.43 -21.03 -9.38
CA ALA A 9 0.45 -20.11 -8.24
C ALA A 9 -0.94 -19.98 -7.57
N ILE A 10 -2.01 -19.90 -8.36
CA ILE A 10 -3.40 -19.85 -7.86
C ILE A 10 -3.75 -21.15 -7.12
N GLN A 11 -3.43 -22.31 -7.68
CA GLN A 11 -3.73 -23.61 -7.06
C GLN A 11 -2.97 -23.81 -5.73
N ASN A 12 -1.74 -23.30 -5.63
CA ASN A 12 -0.92 -23.43 -4.44
C ASN A 12 -1.25 -22.41 -3.35
N TYR A 13 -1.67 -21.18 -3.70
CA TYR A 13 -2.23 -20.22 -2.75
C TYR A 13 -3.52 -20.78 -2.11
N LEU A 14 -4.40 -21.38 -2.91
CA LEU A 14 -5.59 -22.09 -2.41
C LEU A 14 -5.22 -23.27 -1.49
N LYS A 15 -4.11 -23.96 -1.76
CA LYS A 15 -3.59 -25.03 -0.90
C LYS A 15 -3.08 -24.51 0.45
N HIS A 16 -2.38 -23.37 0.47
CA HIS A 16 -1.91 -22.73 1.71
C HIS A 16 -3.09 -22.18 2.56
N LEU A 17 -4.08 -21.55 1.91
CA LEU A 17 -5.33 -21.12 2.56
C LEU A 17 -6.07 -22.30 3.21
N LYS A 18 -6.21 -23.42 2.50
CA LYS A 18 -6.84 -24.65 3.03
C LYS A 18 -6.05 -25.25 4.19
N ALA A 19 -4.72 -25.28 4.11
CA ALA A 19 -3.87 -25.76 5.19
C ALA A 19 -3.94 -24.87 6.45
N THR A 20 -4.16 -23.56 6.24
CA THR A 20 -4.36 -22.61 7.33
C THR A 20 -5.75 -22.79 7.94
N GLN A 21 -6.82 -22.79 7.14
CA GLN A 21 -8.21 -23.00 7.59
C GLN A 21 -8.42 -24.36 8.29
N SER A 22 -7.81 -25.44 7.79
CA SER A 22 -7.94 -26.78 8.39
C SER A 22 -7.27 -26.90 9.77
N ARG A 23 -6.29 -26.04 10.09
CA ARG A 23 -5.68 -25.97 11.45
C ARG A 23 -6.45 -25.09 12.41
N TYR A 24 -7.31 -24.21 11.90
CA TYR A 24 -8.22 -23.39 12.72
C TYR A 24 -9.50 -24.18 13.07
N LEU A 25 -10.04 -24.96 12.14
CA LEU A 25 -11.25 -25.77 12.36
C LEU A 25 -11.03 -26.99 13.28
N SER A 26 -9.80 -27.47 13.46
CA SER A 26 -9.51 -28.58 14.39
C SER A 26 -9.42 -28.15 15.87
N LYS A 27 -9.75 -26.88 16.18
CA LYS A 27 -9.78 -26.33 17.55
C LYS A 27 -11.18 -25.97 18.06
N THR A 28 -12.21 -26.16 17.24
CA THR A 28 -13.61 -25.85 17.60
C THR A 28 -14.50 -26.98 17.14
N ASP A 29 -14.45 -28.10 17.87
CA ASP A 29 -15.46 -29.15 17.74
C ASP A 29 -16.03 -29.41 19.14
N GLY A 30 -17.19 -28.78 19.38
CA GLY A 30 -17.91 -28.81 20.64
C GLY A 30 -19.19 -28.00 20.55
N SER A 31 -20.32 -28.71 20.43
CA SER A 31 -21.72 -28.31 20.61
C SER A 31 -22.51 -27.63 19.46
N GLU A 32 -23.25 -28.48 18.75
CA GLU A 32 -24.72 -28.55 18.64
C GLU A 32 -25.59 -27.46 17.96
N GLU A 33 -26.50 -27.99 17.14
CA GLU A 33 -27.59 -27.38 16.39
C GLU A 33 -28.64 -26.65 17.25
N LYS A 34 -29.26 -25.60 16.69
CA LYS A 34 -30.72 -25.50 16.50
C LYS A 34 -31.11 -24.24 15.71
N GLY A 35 -32.01 -24.41 14.75
CA GLY A 35 -32.63 -23.32 14.00
C GLY A 35 -33.84 -22.72 14.71
N GLU A 36 -34.24 -21.50 14.31
CA GLU A 36 -35.60 -21.15 13.85
C GLU A 36 -35.77 -19.65 13.56
N LYS A 37 -36.50 -19.39 12.46
CA LYS A 37 -37.53 -18.37 12.17
C LYS A 37 -37.23 -16.87 12.14
N TYR A 38 -37.66 -16.31 11.00
CA TYR A 38 -37.80 -14.90 10.65
C TYR A 38 -38.84 -14.17 11.51
N ALA A 39 -38.48 -12.99 12.01
CA ALA A 39 -39.42 -11.94 12.37
C ALA A 39 -38.87 -10.59 11.91
N SER A 40 -39.71 -9.86 11.16
CA SER A 40 -39.50 -8.52 10.65
C SER A 40 -39.35 -7.50 11.79
N TYR A 41 -38.34 -6.63 11.71
CA TYR A 41 -38.25 -5.43 12.55
C TYR A 41 -37.54 -4.29 11.82
N THR A 42 -38.20 -3.13 11.77
CA THR A 42 -37.64 -1.84 11.36
C THR A 42 -36.95 -1.18 12.57
N PRO A 43 -35.70 -0.69 12.47
CA PRO A 43 -35.11 0.06 13.57
C PRO A 43 -34.94 1.56 13.26
N VAL A 44 -35.43 2.36 14.20
CA VAL A 44 -35.01 3.74 14.46
C VAL A 44 -33.56 3.70 14.97
N PHE A 45 -32.66 4.44 14.34
CA PHE A 45 -31.20 4.33 14.56
C PHE A 45 -30.71 5.36 15.59
N ASN A 46 -30.38 4.90 16.80
CA ASN A 46 -29.53 5.64 17.75
C ASN A 46 -28.09 5.11 17.63
N GLY A 47 -27.13 6.01 17.45
CA GLY A 47 -25.74 5.71 17.03
C GLY A 47 -24.89 4.93 18.03
N LYS A 48 -25.09 3.62 18.11
CA LYS A 48 -24.14 2.63 18.65
C LYS A 48 -23.99 1.53 17.60
N ILE A 49 -22.76 1.29 17.12
CA ILE A 49 -22.48 0.18 16.20
C ILE A 49 -22.20 -1.06 17.07
N HIS A 50 -23.23 -1.87 17.28
CA HIS A 50 -23.04 -3.22 17.81
C HIS A 50 -22.59 -4.15 16.67
N PRO A 51 -21.61 -5.05 16.90
CA PRO A 51 -21.25 -6.06 15.92
C PRO A 51 -22.42 -7.06 15.80
N ALA A 52 -23.05 -7.09 14.62
CA ALA A 52 -23.99 -8.15 14.29
C ALA A 52 -23.20 -9.46 14.14
N GLN A 53 -23.56 -10.45 14.96
CA GLN A 53 -23.00 -11.80 14.92
C GLN A 53 -23.18 -12.42 13.54
N ARG A 54 -22.08 -12.59 12.82
CA ARG A 54 -21.92 -13.59 11.77
C ARG A 54 -20.47 -14.06 11.80
N GLU A 55 -20.31 -15.32 12.18
CA GLU A 55 -19.03 -16.02 12.29
C GLU A 55 -18.27 -15.94 10.96
N SER A 56 -17.30 -15.02 10.91
CA SER A 56 -16.17 -15.06 9.99
C SER A 56 -14.98 -14.48 10.73
N HIS A 57 -13.91 -15.27 10.78
CA HIS A 57 -12.75 -15.10 11.66
C HIS A 57 -12.14 -13.68 11.61
N ILE A 58 -12.47 -12.89 12.62
CA ILE A 58 -11.59 -11.90 13.23
C ILE A 58 -11.03 -12.62 14.46
N SER A 59 -9.72 -12.82 14.52
CA SER A 59 -9.09 -13.41 15.72
C SER A 59 -9.46 -12.57 16.94
N ASP A 60 -9.95 -13.22 18.00
CA ASP A 60 -10.30 -12.64 19.29
C ASP A 60 -9.25 -11.62 19.78
N GLN A 61 -9.49 -10.36 19.44
CA GLN A 61 -9.05 -9.21 20.20
C GLN A 61 -10.33 -8.62 20.78
N GLN A 62 -10.31 -8.35 22.08
CA GLN A 62 -11.42 -7.82 22.86
C GLN A 62 -12.29 -6.88 22.02
N ALA A 63 -13.60 -7.14 22.00
CA ALA A 63 -14.59 -6.32 21.31
C ALA A 63 -14.69 -4.92 21.95
N GLY A 64 -13.65 -4.11 21.74
CA GLY A 64 -13.64 -2.69 22.05
C GLY A 64 -14.69 -1.99 21.18
N THR A 65 -15.44 -1.08 21.79
CA THR A 65 -16.37 -0.24 21.03
C THR A 65 -15.53 0.69 20.16
N MET A 66 -15.64 0.55 18.83
CA MET A 66 -15.00 1.48 17.90
C MET A 66 -15.68 2.84 18.01
N GLU A 67 -14.89 3.89 18.20
CA GLU A 67 -15.36 5.27 18.21
C GLU A 67 -14.78 6.06 17.03
N ILE A 68 -15.44 7.17 16.71
CA ILE A 68 -14.97 8.12 15.70
C ILE A 68 -14.54 9.37 16.43
N ALA A 69 -13.23 9.63 16.42
CA ALA A 69 -12.66 10.86 16.94
C ALA A 69 -12.49 11.87 15.81
N SER A 70 -12.86 13.12 16.06
CA SER A 70 -12.62 14.23 15.13
C SER A 70 -11.53 15.16 15.65
N THR A 71 -10.56 15.48 14.81
CA THR A 71 -9.53 16.48 15.07
C THR A 71 -9.71 17.67 14.15
N LYS A 72 -9.63 18.89 14.67
CA LYS A 72 -9.66 20.10 13.86
C LYS A 72 -8.23 20.57 13.60
N ALA A 73 -7.77 20.48 12.36
CA ALA A 73 -6.47 20.97 11.93
C ALA A 73 -6.60 22.32 11.20
N LEU A 74 -5.45 22.96 10.95
CA LEU A 74 -5.35 24.26 10.24
C LEU A 74 -5.92 24.26 8.81
N ASN A 75 -6.14 23.09 8.20
CA ASN A 75 -6.60 22.92 6.81
C ASN A 75 -7.96 22.22 6.66
N GLY A 76 -8.63 21.91 7.76
CA GLY A 76 -9.89 21.18 7.75
C GLY A 76 -10.03 20.23 8.93
N HIS A 77 -11.19 19.63 9.04
CA HIS A 77 -11.45 18.55 9.99
C HIS A 77 -10.91 17.21 9.48
N SER A 78 -10.36 16.39 10.38
CA SER A 78 -10.07 14.99 10.10
C SER A 78 -10.83 14.10 11.08
N TRP A 79 -11.31 12.96 10.59
CA TRP A 79 -11.99 11.95 11.39
C TRP A 79 -11.18 10.66 11.33
N HIS A 80 -10.92 10.11 12.51
CA HIS A 80 -10.13 8.90 12.71
C HIS A 80 -10.98 7.90 13.47
N ILE A 81 -10.75 6.62 13.18
CA ILE A 81 -11.34 5.55 13.97
C ILE A 81 -10.40 5.28 15.12
N THR A 82 -10.95 5.22 16.32
CA THR A 82 -10.17 5.04 17.53
C THR A 82 -10.74 3.94 18.40
N ASP A 83 -9.85 3.21 19.06
CA ASP A 83 -10.20 2.44 20.26
C ASP A 83 -9.99 3.32 21.49
N LYS A 84 -10.78 3.05 22.53
CA LYS A 84 -10.51 3.52 23.89
C LYS A 84 -10.07 2.32 24.72
N PRO A 85 -8.77 2.01 24.78
CA PRO A 85 -8.28 0.95 25.65
C PRO A 85 -8.59 1.28 27.12
N ASP A 86 -8.50 2.57 27.48
CA ASP A 86 -8.79 3.10 28.83
C ASP A 86 -9.71 4.34 28.73
N GLU A 87 -10.27 4.80 29.87
CA GLU A 87 -11.12 6.01 29.90
C GLU A 87 -10.38 7.31 29.55
N THR A 88 -9.05 7.31 29.64
CA THR A 88 -8.22 8.53 29.54
C THR A 88 -7.43 8.64 28.24
N THR A 89 -7.21 7.53 27.55
CA THR A 89 -6.39 7.46 26.34
C THR A 89 -7.22 6.92 25.18
N SER A 90 -7.00 7.49 24.01
CA SER A 90 -7.61 7.02 22.77
C SER A 90 -6.50 6.73 21.77
N GLU A 91 -6.57 5.56 21.15
CA GLU A 91 -5.56 5.08 20.21
C GLU A 91 -6.20 4.90 18.82
N GLU A 92 -5.48 5.24 17.76
CA GLU A 92 -5.99 5.07 16.40
C GLU A 92 -6.14 3.58 16.07
N LYS A 93 -7.31 3.19 15.55
CA LYS A 93 -7.61 1.80 15.20
C LYS A 93 -6.77 1.35 14.03
N VAL A 94 -5.98 0.30 14.25
CA VAL A 94 -5.19 -0.36 13.22
C VAL A 94 -5.95 -1.58 12.68
N PHE A 95 -6.13 -1.63 11.37
CA PHE A 95 -6.74 -2.75 10.66
C PHE A 95 -5.67 -3.58 9.96
N THR A 96 -5.92 -4.88 9.83
CA THR A 96 -4.98 -5.82 9.21
C THR A 96 -5.61 -6.47 7.98
N ILE A 97 -4.89 -6.50 6.86
CA ILE A 97 -5.31 -7.16 5.62
C ILE A 97 -4.15 -8.00 5.07
N GLN A 98 -4.43 -9.26 4.72
CA GLN A 98 -3.48 -10.12 4.03
C GLN A 98 -3.74 -10.11 2.53
N GLY A 99 -2.69 -10.04 1.73
CA GLY A 99 -2.81 -10.05 0.27
C GLY A 99 -1.48 -10.27 -0.42
N ILE A 100 -1.53 -10.29 -1.75
CA ILE A 100 -0.36 -10.39 -2.63
C ILE A 100 0.01 -8.99 -3.08
N VAL A 101 1.28 -8.63 -3.01
CA VAL A 101 1.78 -7.38 -3.55
C VAL A 101 1.66 -7.41 -5.07
N TYR A 102 0.72 -6.64 -5.62
CA TYR A 102 0.59 -6.46 -7.07
C TYR A 102 1.65 -5.48 -7.59
N ARG A 103 1.86 -4.38 -6.85
CA ARG A 103 2.89 -3.39 -7.13
C ARG A 103 3.32 -2.71 -5.84
N CYS A 104 4.60 -2.39 -5.69
CA CYS A 104 5.05 -1.55 -4.57
C CYS A 104 6.09 -0.50 -4.96
N ASP A 105 5.98 0.67 -4.33
CA ASP A 105 6.94 1.77 -4.38
C ASP A 105 7.48 1.97 -2.96
N LEU A 106 8.41 1.10 -2.56
CA LEU A 106 8.96 1.04 -1.21
C LEU A 106 10.42 1.51 -1.15
N PRO A 107 10.90 1.97 0.03
CA PRO A 107 12.31 2.30 0.23
C PRO A 107 13.22 1.07 0.03
N PRO A 108 14.54 1.25 -0.13
CA PRO A 108 15.29 2.50 -0.04
C PRO A 108 15.10 3.42 -1.26
N VAL A 109 14.98 4.72 -0.99
CA VAL A 109 14.98 5.75 -2.03
C VAL A 109 16.41 5.95 -2.52
N THR A 110 16.68 5.47 -3.73
CA THR A 110 18.03 5.48 -4.32
C THR A 110 18.13 6.33 -5.59
N THR A 111 16.98 6.75 -6.12
CA THR A 111 16.85 7.57 -7.33
C THR A 111 16.22 8.90 -6.95
N ALA A 112 16.84 9.99 -7.39
CA ALA A 112 16.31 11.33 -7.14
C ALA A 112 14.96 11.51 -7.84
N TYR A 113 14.02 12.14 -7.15
CA TYR A 113 12.78 12.57 -7.75
C TYR A 113 13.03 13.70 -8.76
N GLY A 114 12.23 13.74 -9.82
CA GLY A 114 12.29 14.85 -10.77
C GLY A 114 12.02 16.20 -10.09
N LYS A 115 12.64 17.28 -10.59
CA LYS A 115 12.54 18.63 -10.01
C LYS A 115 11.09 19.16 -9.87
N SER A 116 10.15 18.59 -10.63
CA SER A 116 8.72 18.96 -10.61
C SER A 116 7.91 18.27 -9.50
N ILE A 117 8.46 17.24 -8.85
CA ILE A 117 7.74 16.49 -7.81
C ILE A 117 7.81 17.26 -6.50
N SER A 118 6.66 17.65 -5.97
CA SER A 118 6.56 18.30 -4.67
C SER A 118 6.76 17.29 -3.54
N PRO A 119 7.48 17.64 -2.45
CA PRO A 119 7.67 16.74 -1.30
C PRO A 119 6.35 16.21 -0.72
N LYS A 120 5.27 17.01 -0.78
CA LYS A 120 3.93 16.62 -0.30
C LYS A 120 3.30 15.43 -1.04
N HIS A 121 3.81 15.07 -2.21
CA HIS A 121 3.34 13.95 -3.03
C HIS A 121 4.23 12.71 -2.91
N VAL A 122 5.35 12.80 -2.20
CA VAL A 122 6.30 11.70 -2.06
C VAL A 122 5.85 10.78 -0.95
N GLN A 123 5.65 9.51 -1.29
CA GLN A 123 5.03 8.51 -0.42
C GLN A 123 5.60 7.11 -0.71
N GLN A 124 5.54 6.26 0.31
CA GLN A 124 5.68 4.81 0.15
C GLN A 124 4.32 4.19 -0.06
N ARG A 125 4.21 3.29 -1.04
CA ARG A 125 2.92 2.80 -1.54
C ARG A 125 2.98 1.32 -1.83
N VAL A 126 1.86 0.63 -1.61
CA VAL A 126 1.68 -0.77 -1.94
C VAL A 126 0.26 -0.98 -2.46
N VAL A 127 0.16 -1.70 -3.56
CA VAL A 127 -1.10 -2.15 -4.15
C VAL A 127 -1.23 -3.64 -3.86
N LEU A 128 -2.27 -4.00 -3.12
CA LEU A 128 -2.58 -5.39 -2.79
C LEU A 128 -3.64 -5.97 -3.71
N THR A 129 -3.55 -7.26 -3.98
CA THR A 129 -4.64 -8.06 -4.55
C THR A 129 -4.77 -9.38 -3.81
N GLY A 130 -6.00 -9.89 -3.72
CA GLY A 130 -6.26 -11.25 -3.24
C GLY A 130 -6.46 -12.27 -4.35
N LEU A 131 -6.28 -11.89 -5.63
CA LEU A 131 -6.64 -12.71 -6.79
C LEU A 131 -8.05 -13.30 -6.68
N ASN A 132 -9.01 -12.49 -6.22
CA ASN A 132 -10.42 -12.83 -6.00
C ASN A 132 -10.65 -13.96 -4.98
N THR A 133 -9.77 -14.09 -3.98
CA THR A 133 -10.02 -15.00 -2.86
C THR A 133 -11.04 -14.44 -1.88
N ALA A 134 -11.89 -15.32 -1.36
CA ALA A 134 -12.99 -14.96 -0.48
C ALA A 134 -12.54 -14.18 0.76
N THR A 135 -11.38 -14.52 1.33
CA THR A 135 -10.83 -13.83 2.50
C THR A 135 -10.44 -12.38 2.19
N PHE A 136 -9.81 -12.13 1.05
CA PHE A 136 -9.47 -10.78 0.61
C PHE A 136 -10.70 -9.98 0.24
N THR A 137 -11.65 -10.57 -0.50
CA THR A 137 -12.92 -9.92 -0.83
C THR A 137 -13.69 -9.53 0.42
N ALA A 138 -13.79 -10.43 1.41
CA ALA A 138 -14.41 -10.11 2.70
C ALA A 138 -13.69 -8.98 3.44
N ALA A 139 -12.35 -8.92 3.39
CA ALA A 139 -11.59 -7.82 3.97
C ALA A 139 -11.85 -6.47 3.27
N VAL A 140 -11.95 -6.47 1.93
CA VAL A 140 -12.28 -5.28 1.15
C VAL A 140 -13.71 -4.80 1.46
N ASP A 141 -14.65 -5.73 1.57
CA ASP A 141 -16.04 -5.43 1.91
C ASP A 141 -16.16 -4.89 3.34
N GLY A 142 -15.41 -5.47 4.29
CA GLY A 142 -15.31 -4.94 5.66
C GLY A 142 -14.75 -3.52 5.69
N LEU A 143 -13.70 -3.25 4.93
CA LEU A 143 -13.14 -1.90 4.77
C LEU A 143 -14.18 -0.93 4.18
N ALA A 144 -15.00 -1.38 3.22
CA ALA A 144 -16.05 -0.55 2.63
C ALA A 144 -17.14 -0.20 3.66
N GLN A 145 -17.52 -1.15 4.51
CA GLN A 145 -18.45 -0.91 5.61
C GLN A 145 -17.91 0.09 6.63
N ILE A 146 -16.61 -0.03 6.97
CA ILE A 146 -15.93 0.91 7.85
C ILE A 146 -15.97 2.33 7.28
N VAL A 147 -15.58 2.50 6.01
CA VAL A 147 -15.59 3.82 5.37
C VAL A 147 -17.01 4.38 5.26
N LYS A 148 -18.00 3.52 4.95
CA LYS A 148 -19.42 3.91 4.93
C LYS A 148 -19.89 4.42 6.29
N ALA A 149 -19.51 3.76 7.38
CA ALA A 149 -19.84 4.19 8.73
C ALA A 149 -19.19 5.54 9.08
N LEU A 150 -17.91 5.71 8.73
CA LEU A 150 -17.17 6.95 8.94
C LEU A 150 -17.79 8.14 8.18
N ARG A 151 -18.15 7.92 6.92
CA ARG A 151 -18.82 8.93 6.07
C ARG A 151 -20.24 9.28 6.56
N ALA A 152 -21.01 8.27 6.98
CA ALA A 152 -22.34 8.49 7.55
C ALA A 152 -22.31 9.36 8.82
N ASN A 153 -21.25 9.26 9.64
CA ASN A 153 -21.08 10.08 10.84
C ASN A 153 -21.03 11.58 10.53
N ILE A 154 -20.45 11.94 9.38
CA ILE A 154 -20.35 13.33 8.93
C ILE A 154 -21.44 13.73 7.93
N ARG A 155 -22.41 12.83 7.68
CA ARG A 155 -23.48 12.97 6.68
C ARG A 155 -22.96 13.21 5.26
N ASP A 156 -21.75 12.72 4.97
CA ASP A 156 -21.21 12.67 3.62
C ASP A 156 -21.65 11.34 2.98
N TYR A 157 -22.42 11.42 1.90
CA TYR A 157 -22.91 10.24 1.17
C TYR A 157 -22.28 10.13 -0.22
N GLN A 158 -21.19 10.86 -0.48
CA GLN A 158 -20.47 10.74 -1.74
C GLN A 158 -19.97 9.29 -1.92
N PRO A 159 -20.13 8.72 -3.13
CA PRO A 159 -19.60 7.40 -3.46
C PRO A 159 -18.10 7.33 -3.17
N PHE A 160 -17.68 6.24 -2.55
CA PHE A 160 -16.27 5.94 -2.32
C PHE A 160 -15.98 4.51 -2.71
N GLU A 161 -14.96 4.33 -3.56
CA GLU A 161 -14.47 3.02 -3.97
C GLU A 161 -13.27 2.65 -3.09
N THR A 162 -13.45 1.64 -2.24
CA THR A 162 -12.35 1.07 -1.43
C THR A 162 -11.36 0.24 -2.25
N SER A 163 -11.76 -0.17 -3.44
CA SER A 163 -10.96 -1.01 -4.32
C SER A 163 -11.15 -0.63 -5.77
N THR A 164 -10.13 -0.93 -6.58
CA THR A 164 -10.16 -0.77 -8.02
C THR A 164 -9.91 -2.12 -8.68
N THR A 165 -10.40 -2.32 -9.89
CA THR A 165 -10.11 -3.53 -10.67
C THR A 165 -8.89 -3.29 -11.56
N THR A 166 -7.84 -4.08 -11.37
CA THR A 166 -6.65 -4.08 -12.23
C THR A 166 -6.50 -5.45 -12.86
N GLU A 167 -6.45 -5.51 -14.20
CA GLU A 167 -6.34 -6.78 -14.95
C GLU A 167 -7.43 -7.83 -14.57
N GLY A 168 -8.63 -7.38 -14.18
CA GLY A 168 -9.72 -8.26 -13.76
C GLY A 168 -9.67 -8.74 -12.32
N TYR A 169 -8.70 -8.27 -11.52
CA TYR A 169 -8.59 -8.58 -10.10
C TYR A 169 -8.91 -7.36 -9.24
N GLN A 170 -9.61 -7.59 -8.13
CA GLN A 170 -9.83 -6.56 -7.11
C GLN A 170 -8.50 -6.19 -6.44
N THR A 171 -8.24 -4.88 -6.32
CA THR A 171 -7.02 -4.32 -5.75
C THR A 171 -7.30 -3.19 -4.76
N ILE A 172 -6.48 -3.08 -3.71
CA ILE A 172 -6.52 -1.96 -2.76
C ILE A 172 -5.18 -1.22 -2.83
N ASP A 173 -5.22 0.10 -2.90
CA ASP A 173 -4.06 0.99 -2.88
C ASP A 173 -3.88 1.63 -1.50
N ILE A 174 -2.73 1.40 -0.88
CA ILE A 174 -2.42 1.85 0.49
C ILE A 174 -1.09 2.59 0.45
N ALA A 175 -1.03 3.78 1.04
CA ALA A 175 0.16 4.61 1.02
C ALA A 175 0.38 5.38 2.32
N ASN A 176 1.64 5.74 2.59
CA ASN A 176 1.98 6.71 3.62
C ASN A 176 3.00 7.72 3.07
N ARG A 177 2.79 9.00 3.39
CA ARG A 177 3.69 10.06 2.94
C ARG A 177 4.95 10.05 3.78
N TYR A 178 6.09 10.32 3.14
CA TYR A 178 7.34 10.51 3.87
C TYR A 178 7.36 11.83 4.66
N PHE A 179 6.49 12.77 4.31
CA PHE A 179 6.54 14.12 4.85
C PHE A 179 5.16 14.67 5.24
N THR A 180 5.18 15.45 6.32
CA THR A 180 4.10 16.33 6.76
C THR A 180 4.59 17.77 6.72
N SER A 181 3.72 18.74 6.38
CA SER A 181 4.14 20.14 6.39
C SER A 181 4.34 20.64 7.83
N LYS A 182 5.42 21.38 8.11
CA LYS A 182 5.73 21.93 9.44
C LYS A 182 4.56 22.69 10.06
N ARG A 183 3.77 23.38 9.24
CA ARG A 183 2.59 24.12 9.70
C ARG A 183 1.54 23.23 10.39
N PHE A 184 1.49 21.94 10.03
CA PHE A 184 0.55 20.96 10.57
C PHE A 184 1.18 20.06 11.64
N ALA A 185 2.50 19.98 11.70
CA ALA A 185 3.24 19.15 12.63
C ALA A 185 3.76 19.93 13.85
N LYS A 186 3.07 21.02 14.24
CA LYS A 186 3.58 21.98 15.25
C LYS A 186 3.90 21.35 16.61
N GLU A 187 3.20 20.27 16.95
CA GLU A 187 3.33 19.56 18.23
C GLU A 187 4.00 18.19 18.07
N GLN A 188 4.41 17.83 16.84
CA GLN A 188 5.02 16.53 16.58
C GLN A 188 6.53 16.65 16.51
N ASP A 189 7.21 15.69 17.14
CA ASP A 189 8.65 15.58 17.07
C ASP A 189 9.13 15.32 15.65
N HIS A 190 10.18 16.03 15.27
CA HIS A 190 10.84 15.84 14.00
C HIS A 190 11.84 14.69 14.11
N ILE A 191 11.55 13.59 13.44
CA ILE A 191 12.37 12.39 13.45
C ILE A 191 13.29 12.39 12.22
N ARG A 192 14.54 11.96 12.41
CA ARG A 192 15.47 11.77 11.31
C ARG A 192 15.03 10.58 10.46
N ILE A 193 15.01 10.76 9.13
CA ILE A 193 14.74 9.66 8.19
C ILE A 193 15.87 8.63 8.31
N PRO A 194 15.57 7.35 8.58
CA PRO A 194 16.59 6.33 8.75
C PRO A 194 17.40 6.09 7.46
N THR A 195 18.69 5.78 7.60
CA THR A 195 19.59 5.53 6.46
C THR A 195 19.16 4.34 5.59
N HIS A 196 18.45 3.35 6.17
CA HIS A 196 17.94 2.22 5.39
C HIS A 196 16.72 2.59 4.52
N ILE A 197 16.10 3.76 4.76
CA ILE A 197 15.03 4.35 3.96
C ILE A 197 15.61 5.33 2.95
N ASP A 198 16.55 6.19 3.38
CA ASP A 198 17.18 7.22 2.56
C ASP A 198 18.71 7.12 2.59
N PRO A 199 19.30 6.09 1.96
CA PRO A 199 20.74 5.85 2.02
C PRO A 199 21.58 6.94 1.35
N LYS A 200 20.98 7.72 0.46
CA LYS A 200 21.67 8.78 -0.31
C LYS A 200 21.29 10.19 0.11
N GLY A 201 20.48 10.36 1.16
CA GLY A 201 20.03 11.68 1.62
C GLY A 201 19.03 12.39 0.69
N ILE A 202 18.47 11.68 -0.29
CA ILE A 202 17.56 12.24 -1.31
C ILE A 202 16.28 12.78 -0.66
N LEU A 203 15.69 12.03 0.26
CA LEU A 203 14.49 12.47 0.98
C LEU A 203 14.84 13.62 1.92
N ASN A 204 15.98 13.54 2.61
CA ASN A 204 16.43 14.60 3.50
C ASN A 204 16.64 15.93 2.76
N ASP A 205 17.24 15.89 1.58
CA ASP A 205 17.46 17.07 0.73
C ASP A 205 16.14 17.61 0.18
N MET A 206 15.22 16.72 -0.24
CA MET A 206 13.94 17.09 -0.84
C MET A 206 12.99 17.78 0.14
N ARG A 207 13.07 17.45 1.44
CA ARG A 207 12.20 18.01 2.48
C ARG A 207 12.28 19.55 2.55
N GLY A 208 13.48 20.11 2.36
CA GLY A 208 13.76 21.52 2.62
C GLY A 208 13.34 21.97 4.03
N ASP A 209 12.98 23.25 4.17
CA ASP A 209 12.61 23.84 5.46
C ASP A 209 11.12 23.79 5.77
N THR A 210 10.27 23.34 4.84
CA THR A 210 8.81 23.45 4.96
C THR A 210 8.11 22.16 5.35
N PHE A 211 8.83 21.04 5.27
CA PHE A 211 8.33 19.71 5.58
C PHE A 211 9.13 19.07 6.71
N VAL A 212 8.52 18.09 7.38
CA VAL A 212 9.09 17.28 8.47
C VAL A 212 8.71 15.82 8.28
N HIS A 213 9.55 14.92 8.75
CA HIS A 213 9.24 13.50 8.90
C HIS A 213 8.90 13.22 10.36
N THR A 214 7.70 12.73 10.64
CA THR A 214 7.24 12.45 12.00
C THR A 214 6.96 10.96 12.18
N ILE A 215 6.64 10.55 13.40
CA ILE A 215 6.29 9.14 13.68
C ILE A 215 5.13 8.65 12.80
N ASP A 216 4.19 9.54 12.46
CA ASP A 216 3.07 9.25 11.56
C ASP A 216 3.50 8.94 10.12
N ASN A 217 4.67 9.42 9.71
CA ASN A 217 5.23 9.17 8.39
C ASN A 217 6.05 7.86 8.32
N THR A 218 6.25 7.19 9.46
CA THR A 218 7.02 5.96 9.56
C THR A 218 6.16 4.76 9.16
N VAL A 219 6.76 3.81 8.42
CA VAL A 219 6.18 2.50 8.15
C VAL A 219 7.17 1.45 8.63
N GLU A 220 6.66 0.50 9.39
CA GLU A 220 7.45 -0.60 9.92
C GLU A 220 7.47 -1.78 8.94
N TYR A 221 8.60 -2.49 8.88
CA TYR A 221 8.80 -3.60 7.95
C TYR A 221 9.27 -4.84 8.68
N TYR A 222 8.46 -5.90 8.62
CA TYR A 222 8.71 -7.16 9.31
C TYR A 222 8.79 -8.35 8.35
N ARG A 223 9.44 -9.42 8.79
CA ARG A 223 9.30 -10.76 8.25
C ARG A 223 8.79 -11.68 9.34
N MET A 224 7.77 -12.47 9.00
CA MET A 224 7.31 -13.55 9.85
C MET A 224 8.28 -14.73 9.76
N ILE A 225 8.80 -15.16 10.89
CA ILE A 225 9.63 -16.36 11.04
C ILE A 225 8.76 -17.40 11.73
N THR A 226 8.43 -18.47 11.00
CA THR A 226 7.65 -19.59 11.54
C THR A 226 8.60 -20.69 11.99
N THR A 227 8.64 -20.96 13.29
CA THR A 227 9.29 -22.14 13.87
C THR A 227 8.22 -23.18 14.20
N SER A 228 8.58 -24.45 14.42
CA SER A 228 7.63 -25.54 14.70
C SER A 228 6.59 -25.22 15.79
N ASN A 229 6.96 -24.37 16.77
CA ASN A 229 6.12 -24.08 17.93
C ASN A 229 5.72 -22.59 18.07
N SER A 230 6.19 -21.69 17.20
CA SER A 230 5.89 -20.25 17.35
C SER A 230 6.06 -19.44 16.07
N ARG A 231 5.35 -18.30 16.02
CA ARG A 231 5.58 -17.23 15.05
C ARG A 231 6.33 -16.11 15.75
N SER A 232 7.39 -15.62 15.12
CA SER A 232 8.13 -14.44 15.57
C SER A 232 8.27 -13.45 14.42
N PHE A 233 8.47 -12.17 14.75
CA PHE A 233 8.60 -11.11 13.76
C PHE A 233 9.99 -10.48 13.87
N LYS A 234 10.65 -10.31 12.72
CA LYS A 234 11.97 -9.68 12.65
C LYS A 234 11.91 -8.47 11.73
N ASN A 235 12.49 -7.36 12.17
CA ASN A 235 12.67 -6.18 11.32
C ASN A 235 13.48 -6.52 10.07
N ILE A 236 13.00 -6.06 8.92
CA ILE A 236 13.66 -6.25 7.62
C ILE A 236 13.85 -4.93 6.89
N SER A 237 14.74 -4.94 5.90
CA SER A 237 14.78 -3.83 4.95
C SER A 237 13.55 -3.89 4.04
N PRO A 238 12.90 -2.75 3.74
CA PRO A 238 11.82 -2.67 2.77
C PRO A 238 12.23 -3.15 1.37
N SER A 239 13.53 -3.11 1.06
CA SER A 239 14.09 -3.65 -0.18
C SER A 239 13.85 -5.15 -0.38
N LEU A 240 13.51 -5.90 0.68
CA LEU A 240 13.21 -7.32 0.59
C LEU A 240 11.80 -7.61 0.08
N ILE A 241 10.87 -6.67 0.23
CA ILE A 241 9.48 -6.82 -0.24
C ILE A 241 9.42 -6.49 -1.74
N LYS A 242 8.74 -7.33 -2.51
CA LYS A 242 8.68 -7.29 -3.97
C LYS A 242 7.27 -7.64 -4.48
N ASP A 243 7.02 -7.28 -5.73
CA ASP A 243 5.83 -7.73 -6.45
C ASP A 243 5.76 -9.26 -6.45
N GLY A 244 4.59 -9.79 -6.12
CA GLY A 244 4.33 -11.23 -5.98
C GLY A 244 4.49 -11.78 -4.56
N ASP A 245 5.05 -11.02 -3.61
CA ASP A 245 5.13 -11.47 -2.22
C ASP A 245 3.76 -11.52 -1.55
N ILE A 246 3.57 -12.50 -0.65
CA ILE A 246 2.41 -12.56 0.23
C ILE A 246 2.76 -11.78 1.49
N VAL A 247 1.95 -10.78 1.79
CA VAL A 247 2.16 -9.87 2.91
C VAL A 247 0.91 -9.72 3.75
N GLU A 248 1.14 -9.38 5.02
CA GLU A 248 0.14 -8.81 5.90
C GLU A 248 0.42 -7.32 6.05
N ILE A 249 -0.59 -6.49 5.86
CA ILE A 249 -0.49 -5.04 5.97
C ILE A 249 -1.31 -4.57 7.16
N GLN A 250 -0.71 -3.70 7.96
CA GLN A 250 -1.44 -2.89 8.93
C GLN A 250 -1.67 -1.48 8.37
N LEU A 251 -2.91 -1.01 8.47
CA LEU A 251 -3.33 0.30 7.97
C LEU A 251 -4.30 0.98 8.93
N THR A 252 -4.36 2.31 8.86
CA THR A 252 -5.40 3.11 9.52
C THR A 252 -6.30 3.78 8.49
N VAL A 253 -7.56 4.01 8.87
CA VAL A 253 -8.57 4.63 8.01
C VAL A 253 -8.93 5.99 8.58
N SER A 254 -8.79 7.03 7.76
CA SER A 254 -9.16 8.39 8.14
C SER A 254 -9.96 9.07 7.03
N LEU A 255 -10.75 10.06 7.40
CA LEU A 255 -11.45 10.95 6.48
C LEU A 255 -10.89 12.35 6.68
N ILE A 256 -10.48 13.01 5.60
CA ILE A 256 -9.82 14.32 5.64
C ILE A 256 -10.66 15.30 4.85
N GLU A 257 -11.07 16.38 5.51
CA GLU A 257 -11.68 17.53 4.88
C GLU A 257 -10.63 18.44 4.26
N PHE A 258 -10.96 18.99 3.10
CA PHE A 258 -10.18 20.02 2.45
C PHE A 258 -11.07 20.89 1.59
N ASN A 259 -10.65 22.15 1.45
CA ASN A 259 -11.32 23.12 0.60
C ASN A 259 -10.94 22.90 -0.86
N VAL A 260 -11.94 22.83 -1.74
CA VAL A 260 -11.78 22.86 -3.20
C VAL A 260 -12.33 24.18 -3.71
N GLY A 261 -11.53 24.89 -4.52
CA GLY A 261 -11.88 26.19 -5.09
C GLY A 261 -11.06 27.35 -4.50
N LYS A 262 -11.35 28.56 -4.97
CA LYS A 262 -10.68 29.80 -4.53
C LYS A 262 -11.72 30.89 -4.23
N GLY A 263 -11.45 31.71 -3.22
CA GLY A 263 -12.26 32.88 -2.89
C GLY A 263 -13.63 32.49 -2.32
N ARG A 264 -14.71 33.06 -2.89
CA ARG A 264 -16.09 32.85 -2.40
C ARG A 264 -16.72 31.52 -2.86
N ASN A 265 -16.09 30.79 -3.78
CA ASN A 265 -16.56 29.51 -4.31
C ASN A 265 -15.75 28.33 -3.75
N THR A 266 -15.58 28.27 -2.43
CA THR A 266 -14.94 27.13 -1.76
C THR A 266 -15.99 26.12 -1.36
N ASN A 267 -15.90 24.91 -1.91
CA ASN A 267 -16.68 23.76 -1.47
C ASN A 267 -15.83 22.88 -0.56
N LEU A 268 -16.44 22.33 0.47
CA LEU A 268 -15.81 21.32 1.33
C LEU A 268 -15.89 19.97 0.64
N HIS A 269 -14.76 19.28 0.58
CA HIS A 269 -14.67 17.91 0.09
C HIS A 269 -14.01 17.03 1.13
N HIS A 270 -14.40 15.76 1.14
CA HIS A 270 -13.85 14.75 2.04
C HIS A 270 -13.18 13.64 1.24
N ILE A 271 -11.91 13.38 1.53
CA ILE A 271 -11.16 12.25 0.96
C ILE A 271 -10.94 11.23 2.06
N THR A 272 -11.28 9.97 1.77
CA THR A 272 -10.89 8.84 2.61
C THR A 272 -9.45 8.48 2.32
N LYS A 273 -8.64 8.29 3.36
CA LYS A 273 -7.23 7.95 3.29
C LYS A 273 -6.98 6.64 4.03
N LEU A 274 -6.40 5.68 3.31
CA LEU A 274 -5.82 4.46 3.86
C LEU A 274 -4.33 4.72 4.11
N THR A 275 -3.95 4.87 5.38
CA THR A 275 -2.56 5.16 5.75
C THR A 275 -1.84 3.86 6.08
N LEU A 276 -0.78 3.56 5.31
CA LEU A 276 0.09 2.42 5.57
C LEU A 276 0.83 2.59 6.90
N ARG A 277 0.78 1.58 7.79
CA ARG A 277 1.48 1.60 9.10
C ARG A 277 2.57 0.54 9.19
N SER A 278 2.31 -0.68 8.73
CA SER A 278 3.35 -1.71 8.65
C SER A 278 3.11 -2.70 7.52
N ILE A 279 4.19 -3.35 7.06
CA ILE A 279 4.15 -4.49 6.14
C ILE A 279 4.93 -5.65 6.75
N THR A 280 4.28 -6.80 6.85
CA THR A 280 4.90 -8.05 7.27
C THR A 280 4.95 -9.01 6.09
N LEU A 281 6.17 -9.38 5.69
CA LEU A 281 6.41 -10.43 4.71
C LEU A 281 6.07 -11.79 5.30
N LEU A 282 5.06 -12.47 4.73
CA LEU A 282 4.60 -13.79 5.16
C LEU A 282 5.25 -14.90 4.32
N ASP A 283 5.31 -14.70 3.01
CA ASP A 283 5.87 -15.68 2.06
C ASP A 283 6.48 -14.96 0.83
N GLU A 284 7.74 -15.29 0.53
CA GLU A 284 8.50 -14.78 -0.62
C GLU A 284 8.73 -15.83 -1.72
N THR A 285 8.19 -17.04 -1.56
CA THR A 285 8.47 -18.19 -2.45
C THR A 285 8.16 -17.86 -3.92
N TYR A 286 7.11 -17.08 -4.17
CA TYR A 286 6.62 -16.76 -5.50
C TYR A 286 7.43 -15.65 -6.19
N SER A 287 7.90 -14.65 -5.46
CA SER A 287 8.81 -13.64 -6.02
C SER A 287 10.19 -14.24 -6.30
N LEU A 288 10.63 -15.21 -5.50
CA LEU A 288 11.87 -15.95 -5.71
C LEU A 288 11.81 -16.92 -6.90
N SER A 289 10.70 -17.63 -7.10
CA SER A 289 10.55 -18.56 -8.23
C SER A 289 10.38 -17.85 -9.58
N GLY A 290 9.85 -16.62 -9.59
CA GLY A 290 9.97 -15.71 -10.73
C GLY A 290 11.42 -15.40 -11.13
N ARG A 291 12.36 -15.40 -10.17
CA ARG A 291 13.79 -15.16 -10.44
C ARG A 291 14.48 -16.37 -11.07
N SER A 292 14.25 -17.59 -10.59
CA SER A 292 14.93 -18.78 -11.12
C SER A 292 14.60 -19.10 -12.59
N SER A 293 13.43 -18.70 -13.10
CA SER A 293 13.10 -18.86 -14.53
C SER A 293 13.79 -17.86 -15.47
N THR A 294 14.43 -16.81 -14.93
CA THR A 294 15.13 -15.80 -15.73
C THR A 294 16.65 -15.96 -15.74
N TYR A 295 17.21 -16.83 -14.90
CA TYR A 295 18.66 -17.06 -14.84
C TYR A 295 19.20 -18.03 -15.90
N ASP A 296 18.33 -18.78 -16.59
CA ASP A 296 18.73 -19.72 -17.67
C ASP A 296 18.49 -19.22 -19.10
N GLN A 297 18.18 -17.93 -19.29
CA GLN A 297 18.23 -17.30 -20.62
C GLN A 297 18.97 -15.95 -20.55
N ARG A 298 20.30 -16.03 -20.39
CA ARG A 298 21.18 -15.01 -20.96
C ARG A 298 21.27 -15.23 -22.48
N ASP A 299 20.15 -15.03 -23.17
CA ASP A 299 20.20 -14.66 -24.57
C ASP A 299 20.34 -13.14 -24.62
N SER A 300 21.44 -12.69 -25.21
CA SER A 300 21.69 -11.30 -25.57
C SER A 300 20.52 -10.77 -26.40
N ARG A 301 19.57 -10.08 -25.77
CA ARG A 301 18.54 -9.35 -26.52
C ARG A 301 19.19 -8.14 -27.19
N PRO A 302 19.22 -8.05 -28.53
CA PRO A 302 19.73 -6.86 -29.19
C PRO A 302 18.84 -5.66 -28.82
N THR A 303 19.46 -4.59 -28.35
CA THR A 303 18.76 -3.31 -28.14
C THR A 303 18.37 -2.73 -29.50
N LEU A 304 17.07 -2.75 -29.81
CA LEU A 304 16.53 -2.08 -30.99
C LEU A 304 16.64 -0.55 -30.82
N LYS A 305 17.61 0.07 -31.49
CA LYS A 305 17.61 1.52 -31.73
C LYS A 305 16.58 1.84 -32.82
N ARG A 306 15.59 2.68 -32.50
CA ARG A 306 14.71 3.29 -33.53
C ARG A 306 15.50 4.34 -34.29
N ARG A 307 15.55 4.22 -35.62
CA ARG A 307 16.04 5.29 -36.51
C ARG A 307 14.92 6.28 -36.75
N ILE A 308 15.15 7.54 -36.40
CA ILE A 308 14.30 8.68 -36.76
C ILE A 308 15.07 9.45 -37.83
N GLY A 309 14.46 9.63 -39.01
CA GLY A 309 14.69 10.68 -40.02
C GLY A 309 16.11 11.10 -40.44
N TYR A 310 16.41 10.95 -41.74
CA TYR A 310 17.33 11.72 -42.62
C TYR A 310 18.67 12.27 -42.07
N ALA A 311 19.30 11.65 -41.07
CA ALA A 311 20.65 12.04 -40.64
C ALA A 311 21.78 11.44 -41.51
N GLU A 312 21.48 10.57 -42.49
CA GLU A 312 22.52 9.86 -43.26
C GLU A 312 23.03 10.63 -44.50
N GLU A 313 22.34 11.68 -44.97
CA GLU A 313 22.83 12.46 -46.13
C GLU A 313 23.91 13.49 -45.74
N GLU A 314 23.83 14.14 -44.58
CA GLU A 314 24.86 15.11 -44.16
C GLU A 314 26.19 14.45 -43.73
N GLU A 315 26.14 13.22 -43.19
CA GLU A 315 27.33 12.56 -42.67
C GLU A 315 28.24 11.97 -43.77
N GLN A 316 27.66 11.59 -44.92
CA GLN A 316 28.43 11.07 -46.06
C GLN A 316 29.18 12.19 -46.79
N ASP A 317 28.57 13.36 -46.96
CA ASP A 317 29.21 14.52 -47.58
C ASP A 317 30.35 15.09 -46.74
N ALA A 318 30.19 15.12 -45.40
CA ALA A 318 31.24 15.54 -44.50
C ALA A 318 32.45 14.59 -44.52
N ARG A 319 32.21 13.27 -44.58
CA ARG A 319 33.28 12.25 -44.64
C ARG A 319 34.00 12.24 -45.99
N GLN A 320 33.30 12.48 -47.10
CA GLN A 320 33.95 12.57 -48.42
C GLN A 320 34.82 13.83 -48.56
N ARG A 321 34.41 14.97 -47.98
CA ARG A 321 35.22 16.20 -47.96
C ARG A 321 36.51 16.05 -47.14
N MET A 322 36.49 15.33 -46.02
CA MET A 322 37.70 15.12 -45.21
C MET A 322 38.71 14.16 -45.84
N LYS A 323 38.27 13.23 -46.71
CA LYS A 323 39.16 12.27 -47.39
C LYS A 323 40.03 12.90 -48.49
N LYS A 324 39.69 14.10 -48.95
CA LYS A 324 40.44 14.84 -50.00
C LYS A 324 41.52 15.77 -49.47
N MET A 325 41.74 15.85 -48.16
CA MET A 325 42.71 16.77 -47.52
C MET A 325 43.94 16.08 -46.91
N ASN A 326 44.34 14.91 -47.39
CA ASN A 326 45.70 14.42 -47.09
C ASN A 326 46.63 14.81 -48.23
N ILE A 327 47.47 15.81 -47.95
CA ILE A 327 48.63 16.19 -48.74
C ILE A 327 49.73 15.18 -48.40
N ASP A 328 50.28 14.51 -49.42
CA ASP A 328 51.40 13.61 -49.28
C ASP A 328 52.66 14.39 -48.86
N GLU A 329 53.18 14.14 -47.66
CA GLU A 329 54.55 14.51 -47.30
C GLU A 329 55.50 13.48 -47.94
N GLN A 330 56.29 13.93 -48.92
CA GLN A 330 57.42 13.16 -49.45
C GLN A 330 58.66 13.31 -48.56
N PRO A 331 59.44 12.25 -48.31
CA PRO A 331 60.74 12.37 -47.69
C PRO A 331 61.87 12.55 -48.73
N VAL A 332 62.64 13.63 -48.50
CA VAL A 332 64.00 14.01 -48.95
C VAL A 332 64.30 14.00 -50.46
#